data_AF-A6LSR3-F1
#
_entry.id   AF-A6LSR3-F1
#
_cell.length_a   1.000
_cell.length_b   1.000
_cell.length_c   1.000
_cell.angle_alpha   90.00
_cell.angle_beta   90.00
_cell.angle_gamma   90.00
#
_symmetry.space_group_name_H-M   'P 1'
#
loop_
_entity.id
_entity.type
_entity.pdbx_description
1 polymer ?
#
loop_
_entity_poly.entity_id
_entity_poly.type
_entity_poly.pdbx_seq_one_letter_code
_entity_poly.pdbx_strand_id
1 'polypeptide(L)'
;MKIVVQKFGGTSVSTEENRKKVIEKVKSAIKDGYSPVVVVSAMGRKGQPYATDTLLSLISDKFKNANKLAQDLLMTCGEIISSVVMSNDLYNAGIDAVPLTGGQAGILTDNNFTDATCIEVKPKKILELVSQGRIPVVTGFQGMTENGYLTTLGRGGSDTTASILGVALKASEIEIYTDVDGIMTADPRVVENANLIDVISYNEVFQLADKGATVIHPKAVEVAMEGNIPILIKNTMSNSKGTLINNFGDKSNDRIMTGIASQKNRIQVSIRAAENQGNVKYKNVLDLLAANKISLDLINIFPNEQIFTINQVDKEILENVLNSASLKYTLIDNCSKVAVIGSRMKGIPGVMAKIIKALSDNNIEVLQTADSHMTIWCLVHSENEKEAINVLHKTFKL
;
A
#
# COMPACT_ATOMS: atom_id res chain seq x y z
N MET A 1 5.73 25.34 -16.75
CA MET A 1 6.67 24.77 -15.76
C MET A 1 6.29 23.32 -15.56
N LYS A 2 7.23 22.39 -15.73
CA LYS A 2 6.95 20.95 -15.66
C LYS A 2 7.34 20.45 -14.26
N ILE A 3 6.38 20.36 -13.35
CA ILE A 3 6.65 19.95 -11.95
C ILE A 3 6.71 18.43 -11.87
N VAL A 4 7.68 17.90 -11.13
CA VAL A 4 7.72 16.49 -10.69
C VAL A 4 7.81 16.46 -9.17
N VAL A 5 7.01 15.63 -8.53
CA VAL A 5 7.11 15.43 -7.07
C VAL A 5 7.92 14.17 -6.83
N GLN A 6 9.08 14.30 -6.17
CA GLN A 6 9.98 13.17 -5.90
C GLN A 6 9.99 12.84 -4.41
N LYS A 7 9.41 11.71 -4.04
CA LYS A 7 9.40 11.24 -2.65
C LYS A 7 10.52 10.24 -2.41
N PHE A 8 11.26 10.42 -1.32
CA PHE A 8 12.30 9.51 -0.88
C PHE A 8 11.94 8.87 0.47
N GLY A 9 11.97 7.54 0.52
CA GLY A 9 11.72 6.77 1.74
C GLY A 9 12.82 6.90 2.79
N GLY A 10 12.56 6.45 4.02
CA GLY A 10 13.54 6.54 5.12
C GLY A 10 14.85 5.79 4.82
N THR A 11 14.78 4.67 4.11
CA THR A 11 15.97 3.93 3.65
C THR A 11 16.80 4.74 2.66
N SER A 12 16.15 5.47 1.75
CA SER A 12 16.76 6.35 0.75
C SER A 12 17.53 7.53 1.34
N VAL A 13 17.16 7.98 2.55
CA VAL A 13 17.78 9.15 3.21
C VAL A 13 18.59 8.79 4.47
N SER A 14 18.72 7.50 4.77
CA SER A 14 19.29 7.01 6.04
C SER A 14 20.79 7.25 6.20
N THR A 15 21.55 7.29 5.10
CA THR A 15 23.02 7.48 5.11
C THR A 15 23.43 8.59 4.16
N GLU A 16 24.60 9.17 4.38
CA GLU A 16 25.17 10.18 3.47
C GLU A 16 25.35 9.62 2.04
N GLU A 17 25.79 8.36 1.90
CA GLU A 17 25.93 7.71 0.60
C GLU A 17 24.59 7.60 -0.13
N ASN A 18 23.52 7.23 0.59
CA ASN A 18 22.19 7.13 0.00
C ASN A 18 21.67 8.52 -0.40
N ARG A 19 21.91 9.55 0.41
CA ARG A 19 21.54 10.93 0.08
C ARG A 19 22.32 11.48 -1.12
N LYS A 20 23.57 11.08 -1.35
CA LYS A 20 24.28 11.38 -2.60
C LYS A 20 23.53 10.86 -3.83
N LYS A 21 22.97 9.65 -3.75
CA LYS A 21 22.14 9.10 -4.85
C LYS A 21 20.84 9.89 -5.03
N VAL A 22 20.21 10.34 -3.94
CA VAL A 22 19.04 11.23 -3.99
C VAL A 22 19.35 12.53 -4.74
N ILE A 23 20.49 13.16 -4.45
CA ILE A 23 20.95 14.38 -5.15
C ILE A 23 21.05 14.12 -6.66
N GLU A 24 21.63 12.99 -7.07
CA GLU A 24 21.75 12.66 -8.50
C GLU A 24 20.39 12.46 -9.17
N LYS A 25 19.38 11.92 -8.48
CA LYS A 25 18.00 11.83 -9.00
C LYS A 25 17.36 13.21 -9.17
N VAL A 26 17.57 14.12 -8.20
CA VAL A 26 17.09 15.51 -8.29
C VAL A 26 17.77 16.25 -9.45
N LYS A 27 19.10 16.12 -9.59
CA LYS A 27 19.85 16.69 -10.72
C LYS A 27 19.37 16.19 -12.08
N SER A 28 19.09 14.89 -12.18
CA SER A 28 18.54 14.30 -13.41
C SER A 28 17.22 14.95 -13.79
N ALA A 29 16.29 15.08 -12.84
CA ALA A 29 15.01 15.74 -13.11
C ALA A 29 15.19 17.19 -13.59
N ILE A 30 16.09 17.97 -12.96
CA ILE A 30 16.41 19.33 -13.39
C ILE A 30 16.96 19.34 -14.83
N LYS A 31 17.89 18.42 -15.14
CA LYS A 31 18.47 18.28 -16.48
C LYS A 31 17.42 17.92 -17.54
N ASP A 32 16.43 17.13 -17.17
CA ASP A 32 15.31 16.73 -18.03
C ASP A 32 14.24 17.84 -18.17
N GLY A 33 14.51 19.04 -17.63
CA GLY A 33 13.65 20.22 -17.76
C GLY A 33 12.50 20.28 -16.75
N TYR A 34 12.55 19.44 -15.70
CA TYR A 34 11.57 19.48 -14.62
C TYR A 34 11.97 20.45 -13.51
N SER A 35 10.96 20.86 -12.76
CA SER A 35 11.09 21.58 -11.51
C SER A 35 10.73 20.64 -10.35
N PRO A 36 11.71 19.99 -9.70
CA PRO A 36 11.43 18.99 -8.68
C PRO A 36 10.92 19.63 -7.39
N VAL A 37 9.93 18.99 -6.78
CA VAL A 37 9.50 19.20 -5.39
C VAL A 37 9.81 17.92 -4.63
N VAL A 38 10.73 18.01 -3.67
CA VAL A 38 11.25 16.85 -2.96
C VAL A 38 10.42 16.60 -1.71
N VAL A 39 10.00 15.35 -1.48
CA VAL A 39 9.35 14.92 -0.24
C VAL A 39 10.23 13.90 0.47
N VAL A 40 10.55 14.11 1.75
CA VAL A 40 11.42 13.20 2.51
C VAL A 40 10.71 12.60 3.72
N SER A 41 10.97 11.33 3.99
CA SER A 41 10.56 10.68 5.25
C SER A 41 11.61 10.92 6.35
N ALA A 42 11.27 10.62 7.61
CA ALA A 42 12.25 10.56 8.68
C ALA A 42 13.42 9.63 8.30
N MET A 43 14.63 10.02 8.69
CA MET A 43 15.82 9.21 8.50
C MET A 43 15.97 8.19 9.63
N GLY A 44 16.70 7.12 9.34
CA GLY A 44 17.19 6.19 10.34
C GLY A 44 16.25 5.05 10.73
N ARG A 45 16.71 4.25 11.70
CA ARG A 45 15.98 3.11 12.28
C ARG A 45 15.94 3.22 13.80
N LYS A 46 15.03 2.48 14.43
CA LYS A 46 14.89 2.40 15.89
C LYS A 46 16.26 2.22 16.56
N GLY A 47 16.53 3.06 17.57
CA GLY A 47 17.83 3.18 18.24
C GLY A 47 18.62 4.43 17.84
N GLN A 48 18.36 5.00 16.66
CA GLN A 48 18.95 6.29 16.25
C GLN A 48 18.13 7.47 16.76
N PRO A 49 18.77 8.59 17.17
CA PRO A 49 18.13 9.66 17.93
C PRO A 49 17.02 10.43 17.19
N TYR A 50 16.98 10.32 15.86
CA TYR A 50 16.05 11.04 14.99
C TYR A 50 15.02 10.12 14.31
N ALA A 51 15.04 8.82 14.58
CA ALA A 51 14.07 7.89 14.00
C ALA A 51 12.72 7.97 14.74
N THR A 52 11.62 7.93 14.00
CA THR A 52 10.24 8.06 14.52
C THR A 52 9.97 7.09 15.69
N ASP A 53 10.37 5.83 15.54
CA ASP A 53 10.20 4.81 16.60
C ASP A 53 11.03 5.09 17.85
N THR A 54 12.22 5.67 17.69
CA THR A 54 13.07 6.07 18.83
C THR A 54 12.43 7.24 19.57
N LEU A 55 11.97 8.26 18.83
CA LEU A 55 11.29 9.42 19.41
C LEU A 55 10.05 8.98 20.19
N LEU A 56 9.22 8.12 19.62
CA LEU A 56 8.04 7.57 20.30
C LEU A 56 8.36 6.74 21.55
N SER A 57 9.58 6.21 21.68
CA SER A 57 10.02 5.46 22.87
C SER A 57 10.38 6.36 24.06
N LEU A 58 10.53 7.68 23.84
CA LEU A 58 10.82 8.66 24.90
C LEU A 58 9.61 8.92 25.81
N ILE A 59 8.40 8.55 25.37
CA ILE A 59 7.15 8.80 26.10
C ILE A 59 6.36 7.50 26.32
N SER A 60 5.66 7.42 27.44
CA SER A 60 4.88 6.22 27.82
C SER A 60 3.69 5.97 26.89
N ASP A 61 3.29 4.70 26.72
CA ASP A 61 2.09 4.33 25.97
C ASP A 61 0.81 4.97 26.54
N LYS A 62 0.73 5.12 27.87
CA LYS A 62 -0.36 5.83 28.54
C LYS A 62 -0.47 7.28 28.06
N PHE A 63 0.65 7.99 27.93
CA PHE A 63 0.66 9.38 27.48
C PHE A 63 0.33 9.49 25.98
N LYS A 64 0.88 8.61 25.13
CA LYS A 64 0.55 8.55 23.70
C LYS A 64 -0.96 8.39 23.47
N ASN A 65 -1.58 7.45 24.19
CA ASN A 65 -3.01 7.19 24.08
C ASN A 65 -3.88 8.34 24.60
N ALA A 66 -3.42 9.04 25.65
CA ALA A 66 -4.17 10.16 26.24
C ALA A 66 -3.98 11.48 25.49
N ASN A 67 -2.87 11.68 24.77
CA ASN A 67 -2.53 12.94 24.12
C ASN A 67 -1.92 12.73 22.72
N LYS A 68 -2.80 12.43 21.77
CA LYS A 68 -2.44 12.22 20.35
C LYS A 68 -1.81 13.47 19.70
N LEU A 69 -2.19 14.67 20.14
CA LEU A 69 -1.60 15.92 19.64
C LEU A 69 -0.09 15.98 19.95
N ALA A 70 0.29 15.69 21.20
CA ALA A 70 1.70 15.65 21.58
C ALA A 70 2.46 14.53 20.86
N GLN A 71 1.78 13.40 20.60
CA GLN A 71 2.35 12.31 19.82
C GLN A 71 2.66 12.75 18.38
N ASP A 72 1.72 13.41 17.71
CA ASP A 72 1.94 13.94 16.35
C ASP A 72 3.11 14.91 16.31
N LEU A 73 3.12 15.89 17.20
CA LEU A 73 4.22 16.86 17.29
C LEU A 73 5.58 16.16 17.40
N LEU A 74 5.69 15.15 18.29
CA LEU A 74 6.92 14.40 18.47
C LEU A 74 7.31 13.60 17.22
N MET A 75 6.35 12.97 16.53
CA MET A 75 6.63 12.18 15.33
C MET A 75 7.12 13.06 14.17
N THR A 76 6.60 14.28 14.01
CA THR A 76 7.01 15.20 12.93
C THR A 76 8.48 15.62 12.98
N CYS A 77 9.11 15.55 14.17
CA CYS A 77 10.51 15.96 14.35
C CYS A 77 11.47 15.18 13.43
N GLY A 78 11.20 13.89 13.18
CA GLY A 78 12.06 13.04 12.34
C GLY A 78 12.13 13.56 10.89
N GLU A 79 10.99 13.85 10.28
CA GLU A 79 10.90 14.42 8.93
C GLU A 79 11.48 15.84 8.87
N ILE A 80 11.26 16.66 9.91
CA ILE A 80 11.83 18.02 9.96
C ILE A 80 13.35 17.95 9.90
N ILE A 81 13.99 17.12 10.74
CA ILE A 81 15.45 16.90 10.72
C ILE A 81 15.89 16.41 9.34
N SER A 82 15.17 15.45 8.77
CA SER A 82 15.45 14.89 7.44
C SER A 82 15.42 15.95 6.33
N SER A 83 14.43 16.83 6.33
CA SER A 83 14.29 17.90 5.34
C SER A 83 15.44 18.90 5.38
N VAL A 84 15.91 19.25 6.58
CA VAL A 84 17.03 20.18 6.77
C VAL A 84 18.34 19.54 6.33
N VAL A 85 18.60 18.28 6.70
CA VAL A 85 19.80 17.56 6.27
C VAL A 85 19.83 17.39 4.75
N MET A 86 18.71 17.01 4.14
CA MET A 86 18.64 16.90 2.68
C MET A 86 18.83 18.26 1.99
N SER A 87 18.29 19.35 2.55
CA SER A 87 18.50 20.69 2.02
C SER A 87 19.97 21.12 2.10
N ASN A 88 20.66 20.80 3.21
CA ASN A 88 22.11 21.02 3.34
C ASN A 88 22.91 20.25 2.27
N ASP A 89 22.55 18.99 2.03
CA ASP A 89 23.27 18.15 1.08
C ASP A 89 23.04 18.61 -0.37
N LEU A 90 21.83 19.08 -0.70
CA LEU A 90 21.54 19.74 -1.98
C LEU A 90 22.31 21.06 -2.13
N TYR A 91 22.38 21.87 -1.08
CA TYR A 91 23.14 23.12 -1.06
C TYR A 91 24.62 22.87 -1.35
N ASN A 92 25.22 21.88 -0.68
CA ASN A 92 26.62 21.49 -0.92
C ASN A 92 26.85 20.96 -2.35
N ALA A 93 25.81 20.49 -3.02
CA ALA A 93 25.83 20.09 -4.43
C ALA A 93 25.52 21.24 -5.42
N GLY A 94 25.43 22.48 -4.94
CA GLY A 94 25.17 23.67 -5.76
C GLY A 94 23.69 23.88 -6.12
N ILE A 95 22.77 23.23 -5.41
CA ILE A 95 21.32 23.35 -5.63
C ILE A 95 20.71 24.13 -4.47
N ASP A 96 20.11 25.28 -4.76
CA ASP A 96 19.40 26.08 -3.75
C ASP A 96 18.09 25.38 -3.35
N ALA A 97 18.09 24.80 -2.15
CA ALA A 97 16.99 24.03 -1.61
C ALA A 97 16.44 24.66 -0.31
N VAL A 98 15.12 24.59 -0.13
CA VAL A 98 14.42 25.19 1.02
C VAL A 98 13.60 24.14 1.75
N PRO A 99 13.91 23.83 3.03
CA PRO A 99 13.10 22.91 3.81
C PRO A 99 11.75 23.55 4.17
N LEU A 100 10.68 22.78 4.04
CA LEU A 100 9.32 23.19 4.41
C LEU A 100 8.65 22.09 5.24
N THR A 101 7.97 22.50 6.30
CA THR A 101 6.98 21.62 6.96
C THR A 101 5.77 21.37 6.06
N GLY A 102 4.98 20.32 6.34
CA GLY A 102 3.75 20.04 5.59
C GLY A 102 2.74 21.20 5.63
N GLY A 103 2.62 21.86 6.80
CA GLY A 103 1.82 23.08 6.95
C GLY A 103 2.33 24.25 6.10
N GLN A 104 3.65 24.50 6.09
CA GLN A 104 4.26 25.55 5.25
C GLN A 104 4.19 25.23 3.75
N ALA A 105 4.15 23.95 3.38
CA ALA A 105 3.86 23.47 2.04
C ALA A 105 2.37 23.65 1.65
N GLY A 106 1.52 24.02 2.61
CA GLY A 106 0.12 24.36 2.40
C GLY A 106 -0.86 23.22 2.65
N ILE A 107 -0.44 22.11 3.26
CA ILE A 107 -1.28 20.96 3.54
C ILE A 107 -2.13 21.23 4.79
N LEU A 108 -3.41 21.52 4.57
CA LEU A 108 -4.41 21.70 5.62
C LEU A 108 -5.09 20.35 5.94
N THR A 109 -5.23 20.04 7.22
CA THR A 109 -5.79 18.78 7.71
C THR A 109 -6.87 19.00 8.77
N ASP A 110 -7.66 17.95 9.00
CA ASP A 110 -8.54 17.86 10.17
C ASP A 110 -7.74 17.68 11.48
N ASN A 111 -8.45 17.62 12.61
CA ASN A 111 -7.86 17.43 13.93
C ASN A 111 -7.85 15.95 14.38
N ASN A 112 -8.00 14.99 13.46
CA ASN A 112 -7.87 13.57 13.78
C ASN A 112 -6.39 13.18 13.90
N PHE A 113 -5.74 13.67 14.96
CA PHE A 113 -4.31 13.42 15.23
C PHE A 113 -3.97 11.93 15.10
N THR A 114 -2.75 11.63 14.66
CA THR A 114 -2.18 10.31 14.31
C THR A 114 -2.70 9.68 13.02
N ASP A 115 -3.80 10.17 12.45
CA ASP A 115 -4.39 9.68 11.20
C ASP A 115 -5.24 10.76 10.52
N ALA A 116 -4.69 11.95 10.38
CA ALA A 116 -5.42 13.11 9.89
C ALA A 116 -5.72 12.99 8.38
N THR A 117 -6.84 13.57 7.97
CA THR A 117 -7.24 13.65 6.56
C THR A 117 -6.88 15.03 6.01
N CYS A 118 -6.36 15.06 4.77
CA CYS A 118 -6.13 16.33 4.08
C CYS A 118 -7.47 16.92 3.62
N ILE A 119 -7.74 18.15 4.06
CA ILE A 119 -8.95 18.90 3.69
C ILE A 119 -8.69 19.70 2.41
N GLU A 120 -7.56 20.40 2.37
CA GLU A 120 -7.22 21.31 1.28
C GLU A 120 -5.69 21.45 1.17
N VAL A 121 -5.20 21.79 -0.02
CA VAL A 121 -3.80 22.18 -0.23
C VAL A 121 -3.72 23.56 -0.86
N LYS A 122 -2.99 24.46 -0.20
CA LYS A 122 -2.69 25.82 -0.70
C LYS A 122 -1.19 25.94 -1.00
N PRO A 123 -0.70 25.46 -2.16
CA PRO A 123 0.74 25.30 -2.42
C PRO A 123 1.45 26.62 -2.80
N LYS A 124 0.97 27.78 -2.33
CA LYS A 124 1.48 29.10 -2.69
C LYS A 124 2.99 29.21 -2.46
N LYS A 125 3.47 28.75 -1.29
CA LYS A 125 4.89 28.83 -0.94
C LYS A 125 5.77 27.96 -1.85
N ILE A 126 5.29 26.77 -2.22
CA ILE A 126 5.99 25.88 -3.15
C ILE A 126 6.10 26.58 -4.52
N LEU A 127 4.99 27.08 -5.06
CA LEU A 127 4.97 27.74 -6.36
C LEU A 127 5.88 28.97 -6.42
N GLU A 128 5.92 29.77 -5.35
CA GLU A 128 6.85 30.90 -5.22
C GLU A 128 8.32 30.44 -5.32
N LEU A 129 8.72 29.43 -4.53
CA LEU A 129 10.09 28.91 -4.53
C LEU A 129 10.47 28.32 -5.89
N VAL A 130 9.58 27.54 -6.49
CA VAL A 130 9.84 26.92 -7.78
C VAL A 130 9.97 27.99 -8.88
N SER A 131 9.18 29.06 -8.84
CA SER A 131 9.31 30.19 -9.78
C SER A 131 10.66 30.92 -9.69
N GLN A 132 11.34 30.81 -8.56
CA GLN A 132 12.69 31.35 -8.32
C GLN A 132 13.79 30.36 -8.69
N GLY A 133 13.45 29.17 -9.23
CA GLY A 133 14.42 28.11 -9.53
C GLY A 133 14.93 27.35 -8.30
N ARG A 134 14.27 27.51 -7.14
CA ARG A 134 14.65 26.87 -5.87
C ARG A 134 13.90 25.56 -5.69
N ILE A 135 14.51 24.59 -5.02
CA ILE A 135 13.93 23.26 -4.80
C ILE A 135 13.29 23.18 -3.40
N PRO A 136 11.96 23.07 -3.29
CA PRO A 136 11.31 22.84 -2.02
C PRO A 136 11.59 21.41 -1.53
N VAL A 137 12.04 21.27 -0.29
CA VAL A 137 12.23 19.98 0.39
C VAL A 137 11.17 19.88 1.49
N VAL A 138 10.05 19.27 1.15
CA VAL A 138 8.89 19.13 2.02
C VAL A 138 9.06 17.89 2.90
N THR A 139 8.80 18.06 4.18
CA THR A 139 8.60 16.94 5.12
C THR A 139 7.38 16.10 4.70
N GLY A 140 7.57 14.79 4.50
CA GLY A 140 6.45 13.87 4.32
C GLY A 140 5.63 13.70 5.60
N PHE A 141 4.56 12.91 5.53
CA PHE A 141 3.80 12.39 6.67
C PHE A 141 3.05 13.44 7.52
N GLN A 142 3.29 14.74 7.33
CA GLN A 142 2.71 15.80 8.15
C GLN A 142 1.81 16.78 7.38
N GLY A 143 0.89 17.39 8.11
CA GLY A 143 0.06 18.52 7.72
C GLY A 143 -0.17 19.48 8.89
N MET A 144 -1.08 20.43 8.75
CA MET A 144 -1.40 21.39 9.80
C MET A 144 -2.90 21.67 9.87
N THR A 145 -3.44 21.75 11.09
CA THR A 145 -4.82 22.18 11.33
C THR A 145 -4.99 23.68 11.07
N GLU A 146 -6.24 24.14 10.95
CA GLU A 146 -6.55 25.58 10.87
C GLU A 146 -6.05 26.39 12.07
N ASN A 147 -5.95 25.74 13.24
CA ASN A 147 -5.45 26.34 14.48
C ASN A 147 -3.92 26.30 14.61
N GLY A 148 -3.20 25.82 13.59
CA GLY A 148 -1.73 25.81 13.57
C GLY A 148 -1.08 24.63 14.26
N TYR A 149 -1.83 23.60 14.69
CA TYR A 149 -1.25 22.37 15.22
C TYR A 149 -0.75 21.46 14.10
N LEU A 150 0.46 20.93 14.26
CA LEU A 150 0.98 19.86 13.40
C LEU A 150 0.18 18.58 13.60
N THR A 151 -0.04 17.88 12.49
CA THR A 151 -0.75 16.60 12.45
C THR A 151 0.03 15.61 11.60
N THR A 152 -0.24 14.32 11.81
CA THR A 152 0.32 13.26 10.96
C THR A 152 -0.77 12.53 10.16
N LEU A 153 -0.41 12.08 8.96
CA LEU A 153 -1.34 11.55 7.95
C LEU A 153 -1.58 10.02 8.05
N GLY A 154 -1.10 9.40 9.13
CA GLY A 154 -1.17 7.95 9.32
C GLY A 154 -0.15 7.16 8.49
N ARG A 155 -0.32 5.83 8.44
CA ARG A 155 0.60 4.93 7.73
C ARG A 155 0.71 5.31 6.25
N GLY A 156 1.92 5.20 5.71
CA GLY A 156 2.20 5.61 4.33
C GLY A 156 2.07 7.12 4.09
N GLY A 157 2.08 7.93 5.15
CA GLY A 157 1.80 9.36 5.03
C GLY A 157 2.79 10.12 4.15
N SER A 158 4.06 9.71 4.02
CA SER A 158 4.99 10.35 3.08
C SER A 158 4.62 10.11 1.61
N ASP A 159 4.18 8.91 1.24
CA ASP A 159 3.68 8.62 -0.12
C ASP A 159 2.40 9.42 -0.38
N THR A 160 1.56 9.52 0.65
CA THR A 160 0.32 10.29 0.62
C THR A 160 0.61 11.79 0.45
N THR A 161 1.57 12.36 1.19
CA THR A 161 2.04 13.75 1.03
C THR A 161 2.49 14.02 -0.40
N ALA A 162 3.28 13.11 -0.99
CA ALA A 162 3.74 13.25 -2.36
C ALA A 162 2.59 13.29 -3.37
N SER A 163 1.58 12.44 -3.16
CA SER A 163 0.40 12.36 -4.01
C SER A 163 -0.49 13.61 -3.86
N ILE A 164 -0.74 14.04 -2.62
CA ILE A 164 -1.47 15.28 -2.29
C ILE A 164 -0.83 16.49 -2.98
N LEU A 165 0.50 16.63 -2.86
CA LEU A 165 1.23 17.72 -3.51
C LEU A 165 1.23 17.57 -5.03
N GLY A 166 1.37 16.36 -5.55
CA GLY A 166 1.31 16.08 -7.00
C GLY A 166 0.01 16.57 -7.63
N VAL A 167 -1.12 16.26 -6.98
CA VAL A 167 -2.45 16.73 -7.41
C VAL A 167 -2.57 18.25 -7.29
N ALA A 168 -2.24 18.81 -6.12
CA ALA A 168 -2.37 20.25 -5.86
C ALA A 168 -1.51 21.12 -6.79
N LEU A 169 -0.32 20.63 -7.16
CA LEU A 169 0.61 21.32 -8.05
C LEU A 169 0.34 21.03 -9.53
N LYS A 170 -0.62 20.15 -9.85
CA LYS A 170 -0.83 19.62 -11.21
C LYS A 170 0.49 19.11 -11.81
N ALA A 171 1.22 18.32 -11.01
CA ALA A 171 2.50 17.77 -11.40
C ALA A 171 2.35 16.89 -12.65
N SER A 172 3.40 16.81 -13.45
CA SER A 172 3.43 15.90 -14.60
C SER A 172 3.45 14.44 -14.15
N GLU A 173 4.15 14.16 -13.05
CA GLU A 173 4.22 12.84 -12.43
C GLU A 173 4.66 12.93 -10.96
N ILE A 174 4.38 11.87 -10.22
CA ILE A 174 4.84 11.65 -8.84
C ILE A 174 5.83 10.48 -8.87
N GLU A 175 7.09 10.71 -8.52
CA GLU A 175 8.08 9.65 -8.40
C GLU A 175 8.19 9.20 -6.94
N ILE A 176 7.91 7.93 -6.69
CA ILE A 176 8.09 7.30 -5.37
C ILE A 176 9.37 6.48 -5.39
N TYR A 177 10.42 7.03 -4.78
CA TYR A 177 11.70 6.36 -4.61
C TYR A 177 11.71 5.51 -3.34
N THR A 178 11.95 4.21 -3.55
CA THR A 178 12.02 3.18 -2.52
C THR A 178 13.30 2.33 -2.71
N ASP A 179 13.37 1.17 -2.05
CA ASP A 179 14.48 0.20 -2.10
C ASP A 179 14.26 -0.96 -3.09
N VAL A 180 13.15 -0.96 -3.81
CA VAL A 180 12.82 -1.91 -4.89
C VAL A 180 12.76 -1.21 -6.25
N ASP A 181 13.00 -1.96 -7.31
CA ASP A 181 12.98 -1.45 -8.69
C ASP A 181 11.59 -1.07 -9.18
N GLY A 182 10.54 -1.68 -8.66
CA GLY A 182 9.15 -1.37 -8.96
C GLY A 182 8.22 -2.44 -8.42
N ILE A 183 7.07 -2.62 -9.08
CA ILE A 183 6.10 -3.65 -8.75
C ILE A 183 6.40 -4.88 -9.60
N MET A 184 6.50 -6.04 -8.95
CA MET A 184 6.82 -7.31 -9.60
C MET A 184 5.54 -8.11 -9.87
N THR A 185 5.58 -8.96 -10.89
CA THR A 185 4.47 -9.87 -11.25
C THR A 185 4.10 -10.88 -10.17
N ALA A 186 5.00 -11.16 -9.23
CA ALA A 186 4.77 -11.90 -7.99
C ALA A 186 5.86 -11.51 -6.97
N ASP A 187 5.73 -11.92 -5.70
CA ASP A 187 6.81 -11.74 -4.71
C ASP A 187 8.08 -12.47 -5.18
N PRO A 188 9.20 -11.76 -5.45
CA PRO A 188 10.46 -12.37 -5.91
C PRO A 188 11.07 -13.38 -4.93
N ARG A 189 10.66 -13.34 -3.65
CA ARG A 189 11.07 -14.32 -2.63
C ARG A 189 10.34 -15.66 -2.78
N VAL A 190 9.25 -15.67 -3.54
CA VAL A 190 8.42 -16.86 -3.82
C VAL A 190 8.62 -17.35 -5.25
N VAL A 191 8.76 -16.43 -6.20
CA VAL A 191 8.96 -16.72 -7.62
C VAL A 191 10.27 -16.10 -8.09
N GLU A 192 11.28 -16.93 -8.34
CA GLU A 192 12.62 -16.45 -8.76
C GLU A 192 12.59 -15.69 -10.10
N ASN A 193 11.72 -16.10 -11.02
CA ASN A 193 11.54 -15.47 -12.33
C ASN A 193 10.45 -14.39 -12.34
N ALA A 194 10.13 -13.79 -11.18
CA ALA A 194 9.21 -12.67 -11.14
C ALA A 194 9.77 -11.52 -11.98
N ASN A 195 8.98 -11.04 -12.94
CA ASN A 195 9.33 -9.93 -13.82
C ASN A 195 8.82 -8.60 -13.27
N LEU A 196 9.55 -7.52 -13.57
CA LEU A 196 9.11 -6.15 -13.33
C LEU A 196 7.90 -5.82 -14.21
N ILE A 197 6.88 -5.20 -13.63
CA ILE A 197 5.73 -4.68 -14.37
C ILE A 197 6.07 -3.28 -14.85
N ASP A 198 6.12 -3.06 -16.16
CA ASP A 198 6.45 -1.74 -16.71
C ASP A 198 5.34 -0.70 -16.48
N VAL A 199 4.09 -1.09 -16.73
CA VAL A 199 2.91 -0.22 -16.60
C VAL A 199 1.75 -0.99 -15.97
N ILE A 200 1.09 -0.38 -14.98
CA ILE A 200 -0.03 -0.96 -14.24
C ILE A 200 -1.11 0.09 -13.99
N SER A 201 -2.38 -0.32 -13.94
CA SER A 201 -3.46 0.62 -13.60
C SER A 201 -3.57 0.86 -12.09
N TYR A 202 -4.11 2.01 -11.65
CA TYR A 202 -4.40 2.27 -10.24
C TYR A 202 -5.23 1.15 -9.61
N ASN A 203 -6.26 0.68 -10.30
CA ASN A 203 -7.13 -0.40 -9.84
C ASN A 203 -6.39 -1.72 -9.64
N GLU A 204 -5.46 -2.08 -10.52
CA GLU A 204 -4.63 -3.30 -10.35
C GLU A 204 -3.68 -3.16 -9.16
N VAL A 205 -3.12 -1.97 -8.93
CA VAL A 205 -2.30 -1.71 -7.74
C VAL A 205 -3.10 -1.88 -6.46
N PHE A 206 -4.35 -1.41 -6.41
CA PHE A 206 -5.22 -1.66 -5.25
C PHE A 206 -5.44 -3.15 -5.01
N GLN A 207 -5.70 -3.92 -6.07
CA GLN A 207 -5.86 -5.38 -5.95
C GLN A 207 -4.56 -6.06 -5.47
N LEU A 208 -3.39 -5.58 -5.87
CA LEU A 208 -2.11 -6.13 -5.41
C LEU A 208 -1.81 -5.76 -3.95
N ALA A 209 -1.97 -4.48 -3.60
CA ALA A 209 -1.66 -3.95 -2.28
C ALA A 209 -2.56 -4.55 -1.20
N ASP A 210 -3.87 -4.69 -1.47
CA ASP A 210 -4.83 -5.32 -0.54
C ASP A 210 -4.48 -6.79 -0.25
N LYS A 211 -3.76 -7.46 -1.17
CA LYS A 211 -3.38 -8.87 -1.05
C LYS A 211 -1.90 -9.07 -0.67
N GLY A 212 -1.25 -8.04 -0.12
CA GLY A 212 0.06 -8.14 0.52
C GLY A 212 1.26 -7.70 -0.32
N ALA A 213 1.07 -7.37 -1.60
CA ALA A 213 2.14 -6.83 -2.46
C ALA A 213 2.30 -5.31 -2.25
N THR A 214 2.76 -4.92 -1.06
CA THR A 214 2.76 -3.51 -0.63
C THR A 214 4.08 -2.81 -0.95
N VAL A 215 4.17 -2.20 -2.14
CA VAL A 215 5.30 -1.33 -2.53
C VAL A 215 4.97 0.16 -2.31
N ILE A 216 3.69 0.51 -2.43
CA ILE A 216 3.15 1.85 -2.21
C ILE A 216 1.88 1.75 -1.36
N HIS A 217 1.66 2.75 -0.51
CA HIS A 217 0.47 2.77 0.34
C HIS A 217 -0.82 3.06 -0.48
N PRO A 218 -1.94 2.32 -0.28
CA PRO A 218 -3.18 2.53 -1.04
C PRO A 218 -3.71 3.97 -1.01
N LYS A 219 -3.65 4.64 0.15
CA LYS A 219 -4.06 6.06 0.32
C LYS A 219 -3.35 7.01 -0.67
N ALA A 220 -2.09 6.73 -1.01
CA ALA A 220 -1.34 7.53 -1.97
C ALA A 220 -1.84 7.30 -3.41
N VAL A 221 -2.10 6.04 -3.76
CA VAL A 221 -2.65 5.63 -5.07
C VAL A 221 -4.03 6.25 -5.28
N GLU A 222 -4.87 6.29 -4.24
CA GLU A 222 -6.22 6.89 -4.27
C GLU A 222 -6.18 8.37 -4.60
N VAL A 223 -5.38 9.14 -3.86
CA VAL A 223 -5.22 10.59 -4.09
C VAL A 223 -4.71 10.86 -5.52
N ALA A 224 -3.71 10.11 -5.98
CA ALA A 224 -3.19 10.29 -7.33
C ALA A 224 -4.21 9.91 -8.42
N MET A 225 -5.04 8.90 -8.17
CA MET A 225 -6.12 8.49 -9.06
C MET A 225 -7.19 9.58 -9.18
N GLU A 226 -7.62 10.19 -8.07
CA GLU A 226 -8.60 11.29 -8.07
C GLU A 226 -8.12 12.48 -8.90
N GLY A 227 -6.84 12.84 -8.79
CA GLY A 227 -6.23 13.91 -9.59
C GLY A 227 -5.73 13.47 -10.97
N ASN A 228 -5.85 12.18 -11.31
CA ASN A 228 -5.33 11.56 -12.52
C ASN A 228 -3.84 11.91 -12.79
N ILE A 229 -3.02 11.88 -11.74
CA ILE A 229 -1.57 12.15 -11.82
C ILE A 229 -0.81 10.82 -11.81
N PRO A 230 -0.01 10.49 -12.83
CA PRO A 230 0.71 9.22 -12.87
C PRO A 230 1.74 9.12 -11.75
N ILE A 231 1.89 7.91 -11.20
CA ILE A 231 2.91 7.60 -10.19
C ILE A 231 3.97 6.71 -10.83
N LEU A 232 5.25 7.01 -10.62
CA LEU A 232 6.37 6.17 -11.05
C LEU A 232 7.08 5.61 -9.82
N ILE A 233 7.00 4.29 -9.63
CA ILE A 233 7.74 3.59 -8.56
C ILE A 233 9.16 3.35 -9.05
N LYS A 234 10.16 3.79 -8.29
CA LYS A 234 11.57 3.71 -8.67
C LYS A 234 12.43 3.26 -7.50
N ASN A 235 13.59 2.69 -7.81
CA ASN A 235 14.62 2.44 -6.82
C ASN A 235 15.55 3.64 -6.69
N THR A 236 15.86 4.02 -5.46
CA THR A 236 16.87 5.05 -5.19
C THR A 236 18.27 4.60 -5.64
N MET A 237 18.54 3.30 -5.50
CA MET A 237 19.87 2.70 -5.66
C MET A 237 20.16 2.21 -7.08
N SER A 238 19.15 2.16 -7.95
CA SER A 238 19.27 1.64 -9.32
C SER A 238 18.84 2.70 -10.34
N ASN A 239 19.13 2.44 -11.61
CA ASN A 239 18.63 3.23 -12.74
C ASN A 239 17.54 2.47 -13.51
N SER A 240 16.85 1.52 -12.83
CA SER A 240 15.68 0.87 -13.40
C SER A 240 14.65 1.91 -13.85
N LYS A 241 13.94 1.63 -14.94
CA LYS A 241 12.80 2.44 -15.40
C LYS A 241 11.67 2.42 -14.37
N GLY A 242 11.57 1.32 -13.63
CA GLY A 242 10.56 1.07 -12.62
C GLY A 242 9.17 0.84 -13.20
N THR A 243 8.15 1.10 -12.38
CA THR A 243 6.75 0.80 -12.72
C THR A 243 5.93 2.08 -12.80
N LEU A 244 5.33 2.34 -13.95
CA LEU A 244 4.40 3.44 -14.15
C LEU A 244 2.98 3.02 -13.77
N ILE A 245 2.38 3.73 -12.83
CA ILE A 245 0.99 3.58 -12.41
C ILE A 245 0.16 4.70 -13.03
N ASN A 246 -0.89 4.35 -13.76
CA ASN A 246 -1.80 5.31 -14.39
C ASN A 246 -3.26 4.82 -14.40
N ASN A 247 -4.17 5.55 -15.05
CA ASN A 247 -5.59 5.17 -15.06
C ASN A 247 -5.92 3.95 -15.93
N PHE A 248 -5.11 3.65 -16.94
CA PHE A 248 -5.46 2.69 -17.98
C PHE A 248 -4.63 1.39 -17.97
N GLY A 249 -3.52 1.35 -17.24
CA GLY A 249 -2.51 0.31 -17.35
C GLY A 249 -1.84 0.29 -18.73
N ASP A 250 -1.18 -0.83 -19.03
CA ASP A 250 -0.56 -1.03 -20.34
C ASP A 250 -1.62 -1.34 -21.41
N LYS A 251 -1.92 -0.36 -22.27
CA LYS A 251 -2.83 -0.58 -23.41
C LYS A 251 -2.20 -1.40 -24.52
N SER A 252 -0.87 -1.42 -24.64
CA SER A 252 -0.15 -2.09 -25.72
C SER A 252 0.06 -3.59 -25.46
N ASN A 253 -0.09 -4.02 -24.21
CA ASN A 253 0.17 -5.39 -23.81
C ASN A 253 -1.11 -6.22 -23.74
N ASP A 254 -1.16 -7.33 -24.47
CA ASP A 254 -2.32 -8.23 -24.52
C ASP A 254 -2.35 -9.27 -23.39
N ARG A 255 -1.48 -9.14 -22.39
CA ARG A 255 -1.51 -10.00 -21.21
C ARG A 255 -2.86 -9.87 -20.49
N ILE A 256 -3.47 -11.02 -20.23
CA ILE A 256 -4.72 -11.13 -19.48
C ILE A 256 -4.45 -10.96 -17.98
N MET A 257 -3.28 -11.40 -17.52
CA MET A 257 -2.83 -11.33 -16.13
C MET A 257 -1.71 -10.32 -15.98
N THR A 258 -1.76 -9.56 -14.89
CA THR A 258 -0.79 -8.54 -14.54
C THR A 258 0.10 -9.01 -13.39
N GLY A 259 -0.45 -9.73 -12.42
CA GLY A 259 0.33 -10.27 -11.31
C GLY A 259 -0.40 -11.27 -10.44
N ILE A 260 0.32 -11.85 -9.50
CA ILE A 260 -0.16 -12.81 -8.51
C ILE A 260 0.27 -12.35 -7.13
N ALA A 261 -0.67 -12.33 -6.20
CA ALA A 261 -0.44 -12.04 -4.79
C ALA A 261 -1.02 -13.14 -3.92
N SER A 262 -0.61 -13.23 -2.66
CA SER A 262 -1.15 -14.21 -1.73
C SER A 262 -1.27 -13.66 -0.32
N GLN A 263 -2.27 -14.18 0.40
CA GLN A 263 -2.52 -13.85 1.79
C GLN A 263 -2.65 -15.12 2.62
N LYS A 264 -1.76 -15.27 3.60
CA LYS A 264 -1.71 -16.41 4.52
C LYS A 264 -2.67 -16.23 5.70
N ASN A 265 -2.63 -17.21 6.62
CA ASN A 265 -3.29 -17.18 7.92
C ASN A 265 -4.81 -17.05 7.78
N ARG A 266 -5.38 -17.81 6.84
CA ARG A 266 -6.82 -17.93 6.66
C ARG A 266 -7.32 -19.26 7.20
N ILE A 267 -8.55 -19.24 7.71
CA ILE A 267 -9.30 -20.43 8.09
C ILE A 267 -10.57 -20.44 7.25
N GLN A 268 -10.87 -21.55 6.59
CA GLN A 268 -12.18 -21.76 6.00
C GLN A 268 -13.15 -22.25 7.07
N VAL A 269 -14.34 -21.66 7.10
CA VAL A 269 -15.46 -22.06 7.94
C VAL A 269 -16.58 -22.52 7.02
N SER A 270 -17.11 -23.72 7.25
CA SER A 270 -18.35 -24.17 6.61
C SER A 270 -19.42 -24.48 7.65
N ILE A 271 -20.63 -24.01 7.39
CA ILE A 271 -21.82 -24.24 8.21
C ILE A 271 -22.95 -24.75 7.32
N ARG A 272 -23.34 -26.00 7.53
CA ARG A 272 -24.37 -26.69 6.73
C ARG A 272 -25.73 -26.64 7.41
N ALA A 273 -26.78 -26.35 6.64
CA ALA A 273 -28.15 -26.30 7.12
C ALA A 273 -28.62 -27.66 7.66
N ALA A 274 -28.21 -28.76 7.01
CA ALA A 274 -28.59 -30.12 7.39
C ALA A 274 -28.11 -30.51 8.79
N GLU A 275 -26.95 -30.00 9.23
CA GLU A 275 -26.37 -30.27 10.55
C GLU A 275 -26.95 -29.34 11.64
N ASN A 276 -27.71 -28.32 11.24
CA ASN A 276 -28.24 -27.25 12.09
C ASN A 276 -29.76 -27.12 12.00
N GLN A 277 -30.46 -28.22 11.66
CA GLN A 277 -31.92 -28.21 11.53
C GLN A 277 -32.60 -27.76 12.84
N GLY A 278 -33.57 -26.86 12.72
CA GLY A 278 -34.29 -26.30 13.87
C GLY A 278 -33.53 -25.22 14.65
N ASN A 279 -32.24 -25.00 14.38
CA ASN A 279 -31.49 -23.91 14.99
C ASN A 279 -31.78 -22.58 14.25
N VAL A 280 -32.62 -21.73 14.83
CA VAL A 280 -33.00 -20.42 14.27
C VAL A 280 -31.80 -19.50 14.05
N LYS A 281 -30.69 -19.69 14.77
CA LYS A 281 -29.48 -18.87 14.66
C LYS A 281 -28.70 -19.14 13.37
N TYR A 282 -28.93 -20.26 12.68
CA TYR A 282 -28.27 -20.57 11.41
C TYR A 282 -28.47 -19.47 10.36
N LYS A 283 -29.67 -18.88 10.30
CA LYS A 283 -29.97 -17.78 9.36
C LYS A 283 -29.26 -16.47 9.70
N ASN A 284 -28.85 -16.30 10.95
CA ASN A 284 -28.27 -15.05 11.48
C ASN A 284 -26.78 -15.21 11.81
N VAL A 285 -26.10 -16.19 11.21
CA VAL A 285 -24.65 -16.42 11.44
C VAL A 285 -23.86 -15.15 11.13
N LEU A 286 -24.09 -14.52 9.97
CA LEU A 286 -23.32 -13.35 9.57
C LEU A 286 -23.50 -12.18 10.55
N ASP A 287 -24.72 -11.96 11.05
CA ASP A 287 -25.01 -10.93 12.06
C ASP A 287 -24.31 -11.23 13.39
N LEU A 288 -24.32 -12.50 13.81
CA LEU A 288 -23.65 -12.98 15.02
C LEU A 288 -22.14 -12.71 14.96
N LEU A 289 -21.52 -12.98 13.81
CA LEU A 289 -20.08 -12.74 13.60
C LEU A 289 -19.76 -11.25 13.54
N ALA A 290 -20.58 -10.45 12.85
CA ALA A 290 -20.43 -9.01 12.78
C ALA A 290 -20.55 -8.34 14.16
N ALA A 291 -21.51 -8.78 15.00
CA ALA A 291 -21.67 -8.29 16.37
C ALA A 291 -20.45 -8.55 17.27
N ASN A 292 -19.64 -9.57 16.93
CA ASN A 292 -18.40 -9.92 17.61
C ASN A 292 -17.14 -9.39 16.90
N LYS A 293 -17.32 -8.48 15.92
CA LYS A 293 -16.24 -7.84 15.16
C LYS A 293 -15.33 -8.82 14.40
N ILE A 294 -15.86 -9.97 14.01
CA ILE A 294 -15.13 -10.92 13.17
C ILE A 294 -15.28 -10.49 11.71
N SER A 295 -14.16 -10.17 11.07
CA SER A 295 -14.16 -9.82 9.65
C SER A 295 -14.20 -11.07 8.78
N LEU A 296 -15.15 -11.12 7.85
CA LEU A 296 -15.29 -12.22 6.89
C LEU A 296 -14.62 -11.86 5.56
N ASP A 297 -14.18 -12.88 4.84
CA ASP A 297 -13.55 -12.81 3.52
C ASP A 297 -13.92 -14.06 2.70
N LEU A 298 -13.79 -14.05 1.37
CA LEU A 298 -14.24 -15.12 0.46
C LEU A 298 -15.60 -15.72 0.87
N ILE A 299 -16.68 -14.96 0.73
CA ILE A 299 -18.00 -15.39 1.21
C ILE A 299 -18.76 -16.09 0.07
N ASN A 300 -19.11 -17.36 0.26
CA ASN A 300 -20.02 -18.12 -0.60
C ASN A 300 -21.25 -18.54 0.22
N ILE A 301 -22.40 -17.93 -0.07
CA ILE A 301 -23.68 -18.27 0.56
C ILE A 301 -24.52 -19.07 -0.44
N PHE A 302 -24.80 -20.32 -0.09
CA PHE A 302 -25.69 -21.21 -0.82
C PHE A 302 -26.97 -21.44 -0.02
N PRO A 303 -28.05 -21.95 -0.65
CA PRO A 303 -29.30 -22.21 0.06
C PRO A 303 -29.16 -23.11 1.30
N ASN A 304 -28.23 -24.07 1.28
CA ASN A 304 -28.05 -25.07 2.34
C ASN A 304 -26.66 -25.04 3.02
N GLU A 305 -25.79 -24.11 2.65
CA GLU A 305 -24.43 -24.06 3.16
C GLU A 305 -23.90 -22.61 3.13
N GLN A 306 -23.20 -22.22 4.18
CA GLN A 306 -22.50 -20.94 4.26
C GLN A 306 -21.01 -21.24 4.41
N ILE A 307 -20.21 -20.83 3.43
CA ILE A 307 -18.76 -21.01 3.43
C ILE A 307 -18.11 -19.63 3.39
N PHE A 308 -17.21 -19.36 4.32
CA PHE A 308 -16.45 -18.11 4.35
C PHE A 308 -15.09 -18.33 4.99
N THR A 309 -14.22 -17.34 4.85
CA THR A 309 -12.92 -17.34 5.51
C THR A 309 -12.81 -16.25 6.55
N ILE A 310 -12.03 -16.51 7.60
CA ILE A 310 -11.65 -15.53 8.62
C ILE A 310 -10.12 -15.43 8.74
N ASN A 311 -9.64 -14.43 9.47
CA ASN A 311 -8.23 -14.40 9.87
C ASN A 311 -7.98 -15.42 10.99
N GLN A 312 -6.82 -16.07 10.99
CA GLN A 312 -6.41 -17.02 12.03
C GLN A 312 -6.52 -16.42 13.44
N VAL A 313 -6.28 -15.11 13.60
CA VAL A 313 -6.36 -14.43 14.90
C VAL A 313 -7.76 -14.42 15.50
N ASP A 314 -8.81 -14.55 14.67
CA ASP A 314 -10.20 -14.51 15.12
C ASP A 314 -10.75 -15.90 15.47
N LYS A 315 -9.93 -16.95 15.37
CA LYS A 315 -10.36 -18.35 15.57
C LYS A 315 -11.05 -18.57 16.91
N GLU A 316 -10.41 -18.17 18.00
CA GLU A 316 -10.93 -18.42 19.35
C GLU A 316 -12.28 -17.71 19.58
N ILE A 317 -12.40 -16.47 19.07
CA ILE A 317 -13.64 -15.70 19.15
C ILE A 317 -14.73 -16.39 18.32
N LEU A 318 -14.41 -16.83 17.10
CA LEU A 318 -15.33 -17.57 16.23
C LEU A 318 -15.86 -18.83 16.94
N GLU A 319 -14.98 -19.67 17.47
CA GLU A 319 -15.36 -20.92 18.12
C GLU A 319 -16.26 -20.65 19.32
N ASN A 320 -15.92 -19.69 20.18
CA ASN A 320 -16.74 -19.30 21.32
C ASN A 320 -18.15 -18.84 20.90
N VAL A 321 -18.23 -18.03 19.84
CA VAL A 321 -19.48 -17.49 19.31
C VAL A 321 -20.36 -18.60 18.71
N LEU A 322 -19.81 -19.46 17.86
CA LEU A 322 -20.55 -20.55 17.22
C LEU A 322 -20.97 -21.63 18.22
N ASN A 323 -20.10 -21.98 19.17
CA ASN A 323 -20.42 -22.94 20.23
C ASN A 323 -21.53 -22.43 21.16
N SER A 324 -21.48 -21.15 21.55
CA SER A 324 -22.55 -20.51 22.34
C SER A 324 -23.88 -20.40 21.58
N ALA A 325 -23.81 -20.37 20.25
CA ALA A 325 -24.99 -20.45 19.38
C ALA A 325 -25.47 -21.89 19.13
N SER A 326 -24.76 -22.90 19.67
CA SER A 326 -25.01 -24.32 19.42
C SER A 326 -25.05 -24.65 17.92
N LEU A 327 -24.21 -23.98 17.14
CA LEU A 327 -24.05 -24.22 15.71
C LEU A 327 -23.02 -25.31 15.47
N LYS A 328 -23.32 -26.22 14.54
CA LYS A 328 -22.38 -27.20 13.99
C LYS A 328 -21.66 -26.58 12.80
N TYR A 329 -20.34 -26.68 12.79
CA TYR A 329 -19.47 -26.11 11.77
C TYR A 329 -18.22 -26.97 11.57
N THR A 330 -17.57 -26.80 10.42
CA THR A 330 -16.24 -27.37 10.15
C THR A 330 -15.24 -26.25 9.91
N LEU A 331 -13.99 -26.50 10.31
CA LEU A 331 -12.87 -25.60 10.07
C LEU A 331 -11.80 -26.30 9.25
N ILE A 332 -11.24 -25.60 8.28
CA ILE A 332 -9.98 -25.96 7.63
C ILE A 332 -8.97 -24.85 7.96
N ASP A 333 -8.07 -25.14 8.89
CA ASP A 333 -6.98 -24.25 9.30
C ASP A 333 -5.87 -24.19 8.23
N ASN A 334 -4.93 -23.25 8.41
CA ASN A 334 -3.72 -23.14 7.59
C ASN A 334 -4.04 -23.06 6.10
N CYS A 335 -4.93 -22.16 5.73
CA CYS A 335 -5.22 -21.83 4.33
C CYS A 335 -4.50 -20.55 3.90
N SER A 336 -4.15 -20.50 2.62
CA SER A 336 -3.65 -19.32 1.93
C SER A 336 -4.58 -18.98 0.77
N LYS A 337 -4.91 -17.69 0.65
CA LYS A 337 -5.67 -17.15 -0.47
C LYS A 337 -4.70 -16.66 -1.53
N VAL A 338 -4.67 -17.32 -2.69
CA VAL A 338 -3.89 -16.91 -3.87
C VAL A 338 -4.80 -16.10 -4.78
N ALA A 339 -4.37 -14.89 -5.13
CA ALA A 339 -5.09 -13.95 -5.96
C ALA A 339 -4.36 -13.78 -7.30
N VAL A 340 -5.03 -14.10 -8.40
CA VAL A 340 -4.56 -13.79 -9.76
C VAL A 340 -5.24 -12.51 -10.20
N ILE A 341 -4.46 -11.50 -10.61
CA ILE A 341 -4.92 -10.13 -10.85
C ILE A 341 -4.68 -9.75 -12.31
N GLY A 342 -5.67 -9.11 -12.93
CA GLY A 342 -5.59 -8.64 -14.30
C GLY A 342 -6.82 -7.84 -14.73
N SER A 343 -6.60 -6.64 -15.26
CA SER A 343 -7.67 -5.74 -15.72
C SER A 343 -8.52 -6.28 -16.88
N ARG A 344 -7.98 -7.25 -17.65
CA ARG A 344 -8.63 -7.79 -18.85
C ARG A 344 -9.35 -9.12 -18.62
N MET A 345 -9.39 -9.66 -17.40
CA MET A 345 -9.96 -10.99 -17.15
C MET A 345 -11.48 -11.07 -17.34
N LYS A 346 -12.19 -9.99 -17.01
CA LYS A 346 -13.66 -9.97 -17.03
C LYS A 346 -14.20 -10.31 -18.41
N GLY A 347 -15.05 -11.32 -18.49
CA GLY A 347 -15.73 -11.71 -19.72
C GLY A 347 -14.87 -12.49 -20.71
N ILE A 348 -13.61 -12.81 -20.38
CA ILE A 348 -12.79 -13.70 -21.20
C ILE A 348 -13.06 -15.16 -20.80
N PRO A 349 -13.66 -15.97 -21.69
CA PRO A 349 -13.94 -17.37 -21.39
C PRO A 349 -12.66 -18.17 -21.16
N GLY A 350 -12.72 -19.15 -20.26
CA GLY A 350 -11.64 -20.13 -20.06
C GLY A 350 -10.53 -19.72 -19.09
N VAL A 351 -10.50 -18.48 -18.59
CA VAL A 351 -9.51 -18.06 -17.57
C VAL A 351 -9.62 -18.94 -16.31
N MET A 352 -10.83 -19.09 -15.76
CA MET A 352 -11.06 -19.91 -14.58
C MET A 352 -10.73 -21.39 -14.82
N ALA A 353 -11.14 -21.92 -15.97
CA ALA A 353 -10.82 -23.30 -16.35
C ALA A 353 -9.31 -23.53 -16.42
N LYS A 354 -8.56 -22.56 -16.94
CA LYS A 354 -7.09 -22.60 -17.02
C LYS A 354 -6.44 -22.57 -15.64
N ILE A 355 -6.94 -21.73 -14.72
CA ILE A 355 -6.48 -21.67 -13.32
C ILE A 355 -6.69 -23.00 -12.62
N ILE A 356 -7.93 -23.51 -12.61
CA ILE A 356 -8.28 -24.76 -11.94
C ILE A 356 -7.51 -25.94 -12.53
N LYS A 357 -7.43 -26.02 -13.86
CA LYS A 357 -6.65 -27.06 -14.53
C LYS A 357 -5.17 -27.01 -14.12
N ALA A 358 -4.55 -25.83 -14.13
CA ALA A 358 -3.14 -25.70 -13.76
C ALA A 358 -2.86 -26.14 -12.33
N LEU A 359 -3.72 -25.76 -11.38
CA LEU A 359 -3.58 -26.19 -9.98
C LEU A 359 -3.83 -27.69 -9.82
N SER A 360 -4.89 -28.22 -10.43
CA SER A 360 -5.24 -29.65 -10.36
C SER A 360 -4.21 -30.55 -11.01
N ASP A 361 -3.64 -30.17 -12.16
CA ASP A 361 -2.59 -30.93 -12.86
C ASP A 361 -1.29 -31.03 -12.03
N ASN A 362 -1.13 -30.16 -11.02
CA ASN A 362 -0.01 -30.17 -10.07
C ASN A 362 -0.43 -30.65 -8.67
N ASN A 363 -1.56 -31.36 -8.54
CA ASN A 363 -2.08 -31.90 -7.27
C ASN A 363 -2.34 -30.84 -6.18
N ILE A 364 -2.64 -29.60 -6.57
CA ILE A 364 -2.99 -28.53 -5.64
C ILE A 364 -4.51 -28.48 -5.54
N GLU A 365 -5.04 -28.92 -4.39
CA GLU A 365 -6.46 -28.86 -4.10
C GLU A 365 -6.92 -27.39 -3.93
N VAL A 366 -7.99 -27.04 -4.65
CA VAL A 366 -8.64 -25.74 -4.54
C VAL A 366 -9.85 -25.89 -3.64
N LEU A 367 -9.74 -25.38 -2.41
CA LEU A 367 -10.75 -25.50 -1.35
C LEU A 367 -11.96 -24.59 -1.60
N GLN A 368 -11.72 -23.44 -2.22
CA GLN A 368 -12.75 -22.43 -2.48
C GLN A 368 -12.28 -21.45 -3.54
N THR A 369 -13.24 -20.84 -4.24
CA THR A 369 -12.96 -19.83 -5.25
C THR A 369 -13.93 -18.67 -5.15
N ALA A 370 -13.47 -17.50 -5.53
CA ALA A 370 -14.31 -16.33 -5.75
C ALA A 370 -13.69 -15.50 -6.87
N ASP A 371 -14.48 -14.66 -7.52
CA ASP A 371 -13.99 -13.74 -8.53
C ASP A 371 -14.58 -12.34 -8.36
N SER A 372 -13.92 -11.39 -9.00
CA SER A 372 -14.36 -10.01 -9.18
C SER A 372 -14.02 -9.58 -10.60
N HIS A 373 -14.21 -8.30 -10.92
CA HIS A 373 -13.88 -7.78 -12.25
C HIS A 373 -12.40 -7.91 -12.62
N MET A 374 -11.48 -7.91 -11.64
CA MET A 374 -10.04 -7.83 -11.91
C MET A 374 -9.23 -8.85 -11.11
N THR A 375 -9.89 -9.74 -10.37
CA THR A 375 -9.20 -10.71 -9.51
C THR A 375 -9.97 -12.01 -9.42
N ILE A 376 -9.26 -13.12 -9.53
CA ILE A 376 -9.76 -14.46 -9.21
C ILE A 376 -8.98 -14.95 -7.99
N TRP A 377 -9.71 -15.42 -6.98
CA TRP A 377 -9.15 -15.98 -5.76
C TRP A 377 -9.31 -17.49 -5.73
N CYS A 378 -8.24 -18.17 -5.33
CA CYS A 378 -8.24 -19.57 -5.00
C CYS A 378 -7.75 -19.73 -3.55
N LEU A 379 -8.57 -20.35 -2.72
CA LEU A 379 -8.15 -20.80 -1.40
C LEU A 379 -7.48 -22.17 -1.55
N VAL A 380 -6.26 -22.28 -1.06
CA VAL A 380 -5.47 -23.52 -1.06
C VAL A 380 -4.91 -23.76 0.34
N HIS A 381 -4.48 -24.98 0.64
CA HIS A 381 -3.69 -25.23 1.84
C HIS A 381 -2.39 -24.41 1.81
N SER A 382 -2.01 -23.81 2.94
CA SER A 382 -0.84 -22.93 3.06
C SER A 382 0.48 -23.60 2.66
N GLU A 383 0.58 -24.92 2.83
CA GLU A 383 1.74 -25.71 2.38
C GLU A 383 1.92 -25.66 0.86
N ASN A 384 0.81 -25.56 0.10
CA ASN A 384 0.81 -25.51 -1.36
C ASN A 384 0.89 -24.08 -1.91
N GLU A 385 0.91 -23.05 -1.06
CA GLU A 385 0.85 -21.65 -1.49
C GLU A 385 1.98 -21.29 -2.48
N LYS A 386 3.22 -21.64 -2.14
CA LYS A 386 4.37 -21.31 -2.97
C LYS A 386 4.30 -22.00 -4.33
N GLU A 387 3.91 -23.27 -4.34
CA GLU A 387 3.77 -24.04 -5.57
C GLU A 387 2.62 -23.49 -6.42
N ALA A 388 1.47 -23.16 -5.82
CA ALA A 388 0.34 -22.56 -6.49
C ALA A 388 0.71 -21.25 -7.19
N ILE A 389 1.44 -20.37 -6.50
CA ILE A 389 1.92 -19.10 -7.09
C ILE A 389 2.85 -19.36 -8.27
N ASN A 390 3.82 -20.27 -8.13
CA ASN A 390 4.77 -20.61 -9.20
C ASN A 390 4.08 -21.25 -10.42
N VAL A 391 3.17 -22.19 -10.20
CA VAL A 391 2.39 -22.87 -11.24
C VAL A 391 1.55 -21.85 -12.02
N LEU A 392 0.85 -20.96 -11.32
CA LEU A 392 0.03 -19.93 -11.94
C LEU A 392 0.90 -18.90 -12.69
N HIS A 393 2.01 -18.47 -12.11
CA HIS A 393 2.96 -17.54 -12.74
C HIS A 393 3.48 -18.09 -14.07
N LYS A 394 3.92 -19.36 -14.07
CA LYS A 394 4.33 -20.08 -15.28
C LYS A 394 3.19 -20.26 -16.29
N THR A 395 2.00 -20.61 -15.82
CA THR A 395 0.81 -20.86 -16.67
C THR A 395 0.40 -19.62 -17.46
N PHE A 396 0.55 -18.44 -16.86
CA PHE A 396 0.23 -17.16 -17.47
C PHE A 396 1.42 -16.44 -18.09
N LYS A 397 2.62 -17.04 -18.05
CA LYS A 397 3.86 -16.50 -18.66
C LYS A 397 4.15 -15.08 -18.19
N LEU A 398 4.04 -14.87 -16.88
CA LEU A 398 4.20 -13.56 -16.25
C LEU A 398 5.65 -13.11 -16.21
#